data_AF-A0A6S6ZK21-F1
#
_entry.id   AF-A0A6S6ZK21-F1
#
_cell.length_a   1.000
_cell.length_b   1.000
_cell.length_c   1.000
_cell.angle_alpha   90.00
_cell.angle_beta   90.00
_cell.angle_gamma   90.00
#
_symmetry.space_group_name_H-M   'P 1'
#
loop_
_entity.id
_entity.type
_entity.pdbx_description
1 polymer ?
#
loop_
_entity_poly.entity_id
_entity_poly.type
_entity_poly.pdbx_seq_one_letter_code
_entity_poly.pdbx_strand_id
1 'polypeptide(L)'
;MRGYIHLLAAAAIALLLGGCAATGHNFDPGKLSTLTPGQTTLEEASRALTAPPTKLYRQTDGTLLALWDFKITFVADGLYSRKEALLQFGPDGRLMRLVDSTNILLEPWERQKLLGPAPAPDLNQAWTPMPSAEPEVQTIYIPGPGEPAGLAPVGK
;
A
#
# COMPACT_ATOMS: atom_id res chain seq x y z
N MET A 1 -28.77 11.99 -51.48
CA MET A 1 -28.02 10.76 -51.13
C MET A 1 -26.59 11.02 -50.65
N ARG A 2 -25.77 11.86 -51.31
CA ARG A 2 -24.39 12.16 -50.87
C ARG A 2 -24.25 12.62 -49.41
N GLY A 3 -25.09 13.55 -48.94
CA GLY A 3 -25.04 14.04 -47.54
C GLY A 3 -25.33 12.97 -46.48
N TYR A 4 -26.19 12.00 -46.78
CA TYR A 4 -26.51 10.89 -45.88
C TYR A 4 -25.32 9.92 -45.73
N ILE A 5 -24.57 9.70 -46.82
CA ILE A 5 -23.37 8.84 -46.79
C ILE A 5 -22.28 9.48 -45.92
N HIS A 6 -22.10 10.80 -45.99
CA HIS A 6 -21.15 11.51 -45.13
C HIS A 6 -21.57 11.48 -43.65
N LEU A 7 -22.86 11.58 -43.33
CA LEU A 7 -23.37 11.47 -41.96
C LEU A 7 -23.20 10.04 -41.40
N LEU A 8 -23.49 9.00 -42.18
CA LEU A 8 -23.28 7.62 -41.79
C LEU A 8 -21.79 7.29 -41.60
N ALA A 9 -20.92 7.79 -42.49
CA ALA A 9 -19.49 7.65 -42.35
C ALA A 9 -18.95 8.36 -41.09
N ALA A 10 -19.42 9.57 -40.81
CA ALA A 10 -19.04 10.30 -39.59
C ALA A 10 -19.50 9.58 -38.31
N ALA A 11 -20.72 9.03 -38.31
CA ALA A 11 -21.25 8.26 -37.19
C ALA A 11 -20.46 6.95 -36.97
N ALA A 12 -20.09 6.25 -38.04
CA ALA A 12 -19.27 5.04 -37.95
C ALA A 12 -17.86 5.35 -37.42
N ILE A 13 -17.23 6.44 -37.87
CA ILE A 13 -15.92 6.87 -37.38
C ILE A 13 -15.99 7.28 -35.90
N ALA A 14 -17.06 7.98 -35.48
CA ALA A 14 -17.26 8.35 -34.08
C ALA A 14 -17.41 7.14 -33.16
N LEU A 15 -18.08 6.07 -33.62
CA LEU A 15 -18.18 4.80 -32.89
C LEU A 15 -16.84 4.05 -32.81
N LEU A 16 -15.97 4.18 -33.82
CA LEU A 16 -14.65 3.53 -33.85
C LEU A 16 -13.59 4.27 -33.02
N LEU A 17 -13.76 5.58 -32.78
CA LEU A 17 -12.83 6.38 -31.96
C LEU A 17 -12.98 6.13 -30.45
N GLY A 18 -14.06 5.50 -30.01
CA GLY A 18 -14.25 5.13 -28.60
C GLY A 18 -13.70 3.74 -28.34
N GLY A 19 -12.48 3.61 -27.81
CA GLY A 19 -12.16 2.32 -27.19
C GLY A 19 -10.73 1.90 -26.90
N CYS A 20 -9.72 2.76 -27.02
CA CYS A 20 -8.40 2.46 -26.47
C CYS A 20 -7.86 3.69 -25.76
N ALA A 21 -7.78 3.63 -24.43
CA ALA A 21 -7.16 4.66 -23.63
C ALA A 21 -6.04 4.04 -22.79
N ALA A 22 -4.84 4.59 -22.90
CA ALA A 22 -3.72 4.29 -22.02
C ALA A 22 -3.28 5.59 -21.35
N THR A 23 -3.08 5.56 -20.04
CA THR A 23 -2.64 6.72 -19.25
C THR A 23 -1.55 6.32 -18.26
N GLY A 24 -0.64 7.25 -17.98
CA GLY A 24 0.52 7.03 -17.12
C GLY A 24 1.68 6.34 -17.83
N HIS A 25 2.66 5.85 -17.07
CA HIS A 25 3.84 5.14 -17.60
C HIS A 25 3.79 3.67 -17.22
N ASN A 26 3.84 2.78 -18.20
CA ASN A 26 3.94 1.35 -17.93
C ASN A 26 5.28 1.05 -17.24
N PHE A 27 5.23 0.54 -16.01
CA PHE A 27 6.40 0.25 -15.18
C PHE A 27 6.48 -1.23 -14.83
N ASP A 28 7.63 -1.74 -14.39
CA ASP A 28 7.78 -3.14 -13.96
C ASP A 28 7.46 -3.29 -12.45
N PRO A 29 6.25 -3.75 -12.06
CA PRO A 29 5.91 -3.95 -10.66
C PRO A 29 6.75 -5.04 -9.98
N GLY A 30 7.26 -6.03 -10.74
CA GLY A 30 8.07 -7.11 -10.19
C GLY A 30 9.45 -6.65 -9.74
N LYS A 31 9.86 -5.43 -10.12
CA LYS A 31 11.13 -4.82 -9.68
C LYS A 31 11.00 -4.01 -8.39
N LEU A 32 9.78 -3.83 -7.86
CA LEU A 32 9.59 -3.14 -6.59
C LEU A 32 10.38 -3.80 -5.45
N SER A 33 10.48 -5.12 -5.40
CA SER A 33 11.22 -5.83 -4.35
C SER A 33 12.74 -5.65 -4.42
N THR A 34 13.26 -5.18 -5.56
CA THR A 34 14.69 -4.85 -5.73
C THR A 34 15.05 -3.52 -5.07
N LEU A 35 14.07 -2.65 -4.85
CA LEU A 35 14.28 -1.38 -4.16
C LEU A 35 14.62 -1.64 -2.68
N THR A 36 15.49 -0.80 -2.15
CA THR A 36 16.02 -0.93 -0.79
C THR A 36 15.79 0.38 -0.03
N PRO A 37 14.89 0.38 0.97
CA PRO A 37 14.71 1.52 1.85
C PRO A 37 16.03 2.00 2.48
N GLY A 38 16.17 3.32 2.61
CA GLY A 38 17.38 4.00 3.09
C GLY A 38 18.53 4.03 2.09
N GLN A 39 18.40 3.42 0.91
CA GLN A 39 19.48 3.38 -0.10
C GLN A 39 19.01 3.90 -1.45
N THR A 40 17.94 3.33 -1.99
CA THR A 40 17.47 3.60 -3.34
C THR A 40 17.04 5.06 -3.51
N THR A 41 17.61 5.76 -4.49
CA THR A 41 17.22 7.12 -4.88
C THR A 41 16.05 7.13 -5.86
N LEU A 42 15.46 8.31 -6.11
CA LEU A 42 14.38 8.46 -7.08
C LEU A 42 14.82 8.09 -8.51
N GLU A 43 16.00 8.52 -8.95
CA GLU A 43 16.53 8.13 -10.26
C GLU A 43 16.78 6.62 -10.36
N GLU A 44 17.32 6.01 -9.31
CA GLU A 44 17.53 4.56 -9.27
C GLU A 44 16.22 3.79 -9.30
N ALA A 45 15.22 4.22 -8.54
CA ALA A 45 13.88 3.64 -8.60
C ALA A 45 13.27 3.75 -10.00
N SER A 46 13.41 4.90 -10.66
CA SER A 46 12.92 5.10 -12.02
C SER A 46 13.60 4.16 -13.02
N ARG A 47 14.92 3.95 -12.89
CA ARG A 47 15.65 2.97 -13.70
C ARG A 47 15.23 1.54 -13.40
N ALA A 48 15.13 1.17 -12.13
CA ALA A 48 14.77 -0.18 -11.70
C ALA A 48 13.36 -0.56 -12.14
N LEU A 49 12.40 0.37 -12.04
CA LEU A 49 11.01 0.19 -12.48
C LEU A 49 10.83 0.42 -13.98
N THR A 50 11.91 0.72 -14.71
CA THR A 50 11.94 0.95 -16.16
C THR A 50 11.02 2.09 -16.65
N ALA A 51 10.64 2.99 -15.75
CA ALA A 51 9.74 4.10 -16.04
C ALA A 51 9.91 5.22 -15.01
N PRO A 52 9.75 6.49 -15.40
CA PRO A 52 9.66 7.59 -14.45
C PRO A 52 8.29 7.57 -13.73
N PRO A 53 8.20 8.18 -12.54
CA PRO A 53 6.92 8.36 -11.87
C PRO A 53 6.00 9.25 -12.71
N THR A 54 4.71 8.96 -12.72
CA THR A 54 3.71 9.80 -13.39
C THR A 54 3.49 11.11 -12.62
N LYS A 55 3.56 11.08 -11.29
CA LYS A 55 3.32 12.25 -10.44
C LYS A 55 4.28 12.30 -9.26
N LEU A 56 4.60 13.52 -8.84
CA LEU A 56 5.42 13.83 -7.68
C LEU A 56 4.66 14.80 -6.77
N TYR A 57 4.50 14.43 -5.50
CA TYR A 57 3.84 15.25 -4.48
C TYR A 57 4.85 15.59 -3.38
N ARG A 58 5.32 16.84 -3.39
CA ARG A 58 6.19 17.36 -2.33
C ARG A 58 5.36 17.62 -1.07
N GLN A 59 5.84 17.13 0.06
CA GLN A 59 5.22 17.30 1.37
C GLN A 59 5.89 18.45 2.13
N THR A 60 5.20 19.00 3.13
CA THR A 60 5.72 20.10 3.98
C THR A 60 6.84 19.66 4.92
N ASP A 61 6.93 18.36 5.23
CA ASP A 61 7.99 17.76 6.05
C ASP A 61 9.29 17.49 5.27
N GLY A 62 9.35 17.91 4.00
CA GLY A 62 10.49 17.69 3.11
C GLY A 62 10.50 16.32 2.44
N THR A 63 9.55 15.43 2.75
CA THR A 63 9.39 14.15 2.05
C THR A 63 8.75 14.34 0.67
N LEU A 64 8.94 13.34 -0.18
CA LEU A 64 8.44 13.32 -1.55
C LEU A 64 7.66 12.02 -1.78
N LEU A 65 6.39 12.14 -2.17
CA LEU A 65 5.63 11.00 -2.66
C LEU A 65 5.75 10.93 -4.18
N ALA A 66 6.17 9.79 -4.70
CA ALA A 66 6.26 9.52 -6.13
C ALA A 66 5.28 8.40 -6.51
N LEU A 67 4.39 8.71 -7.45
CA LEU A 67 3.37 7.78 -7.93
C LEU A 67 3.79 7.24 -9.30
N TRP A 68 3.90 5.92 -9.37
CA TRP A 68 3.85 5.17 -10.63
C TRP A 68 2.43 4.67 -10.81
N ASP A 69 1.75 5.13 -11.85
CA ASP A 69 0.45 4.60 -12.24
C ASP A 69 0.42 4.28 -13.73
N PHE A 70 -0.23 3.18 -14.06
CA PHE A 70 -0.52 2.80 -15.43
C PHE A 70 -1.93 2.22 -15.51
N LYS A 71 -2.71 2.75 -16.46
CA LYS A 71 -4.09 2.31 -16.72
C LYS A 71 -4.28 2.12 -18.21
N ILE A 72 -4.87 0.99 -18.58
CA ILE A 72 -5.25 0.70 -19.95
C ILE A 72 -6.67 0.14 -19.99
N THR A 73 -7.46 0.69 -20.91
CA THR A 73 -8.85 0.31 -21.12
C THR A 73 -9.06 0.04 -22.61
N PHE A 74 -9.52 -1.17 -22.92
CA PHE A 74 -10.04 -1.52 -24.24
C PHE A 74 -11.54 -1.76 -24.16
N VAL A 75 -12.32 -0.80 -24.65
CA VAL A 75 -13.79 -0.81 -24.52
C VAL A 75 -14.42 -1.88 -25.41
N ALA A 76 -13.82 -2.16 -26.57
CA ALA A 76 -14.33 -3.17 -27.51
C ALA A 76 -14.39 -4.58 -26.88
N ASP A 77 -13.43 -4.90 -26.01
CA ASP A 77 -13.30 -6.23 -25.38
C ASP A 77 -13.58 -6.20 -23.87
N GLY A 78 -13.95 -5.05 -23.29
CA GLY A 78 -14.19 -4.89 -21.86
C GLY A 78 -12.95 -5.07 -20.96
N LEU A 79 -11.74 -5.01 -21.54
CA LEU A 79 -10.50 -5.20 -20.79
C LEU A 79 -10.13 -3.92 -20.04
N TYR A 80 -10.03 -4.03 -18.71
CA TYR A 80 -9.52 -2.98 -17.84
C TYR A 80 -8.34 -3.52 -17.04
N SER A 81 -7.20 -2.84 -17.14
CA SER A 81 -6.03 -3.12 -16.32
C SER A 81 -5.48 -1.84 -15.71
N ARG A 82 -5.17 -1.89 -14.42
CA ARG A 82 -4.62 -0.79 -13.64
C ARG A 82 -3.55 -1.36 -12.73
N LYS A 83 -2.42 -0.66 -12.59
CA LYS A 83 -1.43 -0.91 -11.53
C LYS A 83 -0.90 0.41 -11.02
N GLU A 84 -0.69 0.47 -9.70
CA GLU A 84 -0.18 1.68 -9.05
C GLU A 84 0.77 1.33 -7.91
N ALA A 85 1.82 2.13 -7.74
CA ALA A 85 2.74 2.07 -6.62
C ALA A 85 3.06 3.50 -6.15
N LEU A 86 2.80 3.78 -4.88
CA LEU A 86 3.11 5.05 -4.24
C LEU A 86 4.31 4.86 -3.33
N LEU A 87 5.44 5.47 -3.69
CA LEU A 87 6.68 5.41 -2.91
C LEU A 87 6.91 6.74 -2.20
N GLN A 88 7.36 6.67 -0.94
CA GLN A 88 7.80 7.84 -0.18
C GLN A 88 9.32 7.89 -0.16
N PHE A 89 9.87 9.05 -0.50
CA PHE A 89 11.28 9.38 -0.40
C PHE A 89 11.49 10.42 0.69
N GLY A 90 12.58 10.28 1.44
CA GLY A 90 12.97 11.19 2.49
C GLY A 90 13.52 12.51 1.96
N PRO A 91 13.74 13.49 2.85
CA PRO A 91 14.41 14.75 2.49
C PRO A 91 15.85 14.55 2.00
N ASP A 92 16.45 13.40 2.31
CA ASP A 92 17.75 12.95 1.81
C ASP A 92 17.69 12.37 0.38
N GLY A 93 16.49 12.32 -0.22
CA GLY A 93 16.26 11.80 -1.57
C GLY A 93 16.25 10.27 -1.66
N ARG A 94 16.22 9.56 -0.53
CA ARG A 94 16.25 8.09 -0.50
C ARG A 94 14.88 7.51 -0.17
N LEU A 95 14.62 6.32 -0.68
CA LEU A 95 13.39 5.59 -0.47
C LEU A 95 13.20 5.35 1.04
N MET A 96 12.10 5.82 1.60
CA MET A 96 11.69 5.49 2.96
C MET A 96 10.85 4.23 2.96
N ARG A 97 9.81 4.20 2.10
CA ARG A 97 8.85 3.08 2.08
C ARG A 97 7.96 3.06 0.84
N LEU A 98 7.37 1.89 0.58
CA LEU A 98 6.14 1.73 -0.19
C LEU A 98 4.95 2.11 0.69
N VAL A 99 4.23 3.17 0.30
CA VAL A 99 3.06 3.69 1.03
C VAL A 99 1.81 2.93 0.65
N ASP A 100 1.59 2.73 -0.65
CA ASP A 100 0.43 2.05 -1.18
C ASP A 100 0.75 1.33 -2.50
N SER A 101 0.01 0.27 -2.79
CA SER A 101 0.11 -0.48 -4.03
C SER A 101 -1.26 -1.02 -4.45
N THR A 102 -1.62 -0.86 -5.71
CA THR A 102 -2.87 -1.39 -6.29
C THR A 102 -2.56 -2.37 -7.41
N ASN A 103 -3.15 -3.56 -7.36
CA ASN A 103 -3.01 -4.62 -8.38
C ASN A 103 -1.55 -5.00 -8.70
N ILE A 104 -0.73 -5.06 -7.67
CA ILE A 104 0.67 -5.49 -7.75
C ILE A 104 0.81 -6.78 -6.93
N LEU A 105 1.29 -7.84 -7.58
CA LEU A 105 1.65 -9.07 -6.90
C LEU A 105 3.02 -8.87 -6.24
N LEU A 106 3.00 -8.70 -4.92
CA LEU A 106 4.17 -8.68 -4.06
C LEU A 106 3.98 -9.74 -3.00
N GLU A 107 5.03 -10.55 -2.82
CA GLU A 107 5.04 -11.53 -1.75
C GLU A 107 5.00 -10.82 -0.39
N PRO A 108 4.41 -11.43 0.66
CA PRO A 108 4.23 -10.78 1.96
C PRO A 108 5.53 -10.23 2.55
N TRP A 109 6.63 -10.97 2.40
CA TRP A 109 7.95 -10.56 2.91
C TRP A 109 8.58 -9.43 2.10
N GLU A 110 8.34 -9.37 0.78
CA GLU A 110 8.82 -8.27 -0.06
C GLU A 110 8.09 -6.98 0.29
N ARG A 111 6.77 -7.06 0.48
CA ARG A 111 5.98 -5.93 0.96
C ARG A 111 6.50 -5.45 2.32
N GLN A 112 6.74 -6.37 3.25
CA GLN A 112 7.28 -6.03 4.58
C GLN A 112 8.64 -5.33 4.50
N LYS A 113 9.55 -5.81 3.65
CA LYS A 113 10.85 -5.15 3.40
C LYS A 113 10.65 -3.71 2.93
N LEU A 114 9.70 -3.48 2.04
CA LEU A 114 9.45 -2.17 1.45
C LEU A 114 8.73 -1.19 2.38
N LEU A 115 8.16 -1.63 3.50
CA LEU A 115 7.56 -0.72 4.48
C LEU A 115 8.61 0.13 5.24
N GLY A 116 9.90 -0.20 5.09
CA GLY A 116 10.99 0.43 5.82
C GLY A 116 11.02 0.01 7.30
N PRO A 117 11.95 0.56 8.09
CA PRO A 117 11.93 0.40 9.54
C PRO A 117 10.56 0.84 10.08
N ALA A 118 10.04 0.14 11.08
CA ALA A 118 8.79 0.53 11.72
C ALA A 118 8.86 2.03 12.11
N PRO A 119 7.77 2.80 11.96
CA PRO A 119 7.71 4.17 12.43
C PRO A 119 8.24 4.19 13.87
N ALA A 120 9.17 5.11 14.17
CA ALA A 120 9.60 5.30 15.54
C ALA A 120 8.33 5.51 16.38
N PRO A 121 8.12 4.72 17.45
CA PRO A 121 6.91 4.86 18.26
C PRO A 121 6.80 6.30 18.68
N ASP A 122 5.64 6.91 18.43
CA ASP A 122 5.36 8.25 18.93
C ASP A 122 5.48 8.18 20.44
N LEU A 123 6.55 8.78 20.98
CA LEU A 123 6.81 8.79 22.40
C LEU A 123 5.64 9.41 23.16
N ASN A 124 4.82 10.25 22.52
CA ASN A 124 3.62 10.84 23.13
C ASN A 124 2.45 9.84 23.22
N GLN A 125 2.44 8.81 22.36
CA GLN A 125 1.41 7.77 22.33
C GLN A 125 1.79 6.56 23.19
N ALA A 126 3.08 6.35 23.44
CA ALA A 126 3.59 5.35 24.38
C ALA A 126 3.15 5.59 25.85
N TRP A 127 2.73 6.82 26.18
CA TRP A 127 2.17 7.19 27.49
C TRP A 127 0.65 7.15 27.54
N THR A 128 -0.05 6.73 26.48
CA THR A 128 -1.46 6.41 26.62
C THR A 128 -1.51 5.16 27.50
N PRO A 129 -2.10 5.21 28.70
CA PRO A 129 -2.26 4.00 29.49
C PRO A 129 -3.06 3.04 28.63
N MET A 130 -2.43 1.94 28.20
CA MET A 130 -3.21 0.77 27.79
C MET A 130 -4.18 0.54 28.95
N PRO A 131 -5.49 0.31 28.70
CA PRO A 131 -6.36 -0.17 29.77
C PRO A 131 -5.64 -1.41 30.32
N SER A 132 -5.05 -1.24 31.50
CA SER A 132 -4.32 -2.29 32.18
C SER A 132 -5.34 -3.39 32.29
N ALA A 133 -5.17 -4.48 31.53
CA ALA A 133 -5.83 -5.71 31.86
C ALA A 133 -5.34 -5.99 33.27
N GLU A 134 -6.17 -5.66 34.25
CA GLU A 134 -5.89 -5.96 35.64
C GLU A 134 -5.49 -7.42 35.65
N PRO A 135 -4.31 -7.78 36.17
CA PRO A 135 -3.96 -9.18 36.26
C PRO A 135 -5.08 -9.80 37.10
N GLU A 136 -5.90 -10.64 36.47
CA GLU A 136 -6.93 -11.38 37.18
C GLU A 136 -6.17 -12.31 38.12
N VAL A 137 -5.99 -11.86 39.37
CA VAL A 137 -5.28 -12.60 40.41
C VAL A 137 -6.17 -13.79 40.76
N GLN A 138 -6.03 -14.87 40.01
CA GLN A 138 -6.62 -16.15 40.36
C GLN A 138 -5.83 -16.69 41.56
N THR A 139 -6.35 -16.44 42.75
CA THR A 139 -5.84 -17.01 44.00
C THR A 139 -6.00 -18.52 43.94
N ILE A 140 -4.90 -19.23 43.68
CA ILE A 140 -4.87 -20.69 43.75
C ILE A 140 -4.83 -21.08 45.24
N TYR A 141 -5.92 -21.66 45.73
CA TYR A 141 -6.00 -22.23 47.08
C TYR A 141 -5.29 -23.59 47.10
N ILE A 142 -4.19 -23.70 47.84
CA ILE A 142 -3.51 -24.97 48.11
C ILE A 142 -3.95 -25.43 49.51
N PRO A 143 -4.74 -26.52 49.63
CA PRO A 143 -5.18 -27.02 50.93
C PRO A 143 -4.01 -27.51 51.79
N GLY A 144 -4.08 -27.30 53.10
CA GLY A 144 -3.11 -27.82 54.05
C GLY A 144 -3.25 -29.33 54.28
N PRO A 145 -2.23 -30.01 54.85
CA PRO A 145 -2.29 -31.44 55.13
C PRO A 145 -3.42 -31.74 56.15
N GLY A 146 -4.46 -32.44 55.71
CA GLY A 146 -5.62 -32.82 56.51
C GLY A 146 -6.92 -32.08 56.17
N GLU A 147 -6.89 -31.11 55.24
CA GLU A 147 -8.10 -30.45 54.75
C GLU A 147 -8.68 -31.16 53.51
N PRO A 148 -10.02 -31.32 53.40
CA PRO A 148 -10.63 -31.87 52.21
C PRO A 148 -10.46 -30.91 51.03
N ALA A 149 -10.00 -31.43 49.89
CA ALA A 149 -9.82 -30.64 48.68
C ALA A 149 -11.17 -30.21 48.11
N GLY A 150 -11.39 -28.89 48.08
CA GLY A 150 -12.51 -28.25 47.39
C GLY A 150 -13.64 -27.81 48.29
N LEU A 151 -13.59 -26.55 48.71
CA LEU A 151 -14.70 -25.59 48.84
C LEU A 151 -14.15 -24.35 49.56
N ALA A 152 -14.25 -23.18 48.91
CA ALA A 152 -13.77 -21.92 49.46
C ALA A 152 -14.45 -21.61 50.82
N PRO A 153 -13.74 -20.97 51.78
CA PRO A 153 -14.34 -20.61 53.05
C PRO A 153 -15.47 -19.57 52.84
N VAL A 154 -16.68 -19.91 53.28
CA VAL A 154 -17.80 -18.97 53.38
C VAL A 154 -17.47 -18.00 54.51
N GLY A 155 -17.12 -16.76 54.16
CA GLY A 155 -16.78 -15.69 55.09
C GLY A 155 -17.96 -15.31 56.00
N LYS A 156 -17.63 -14.89 57.22
CA LYS A 156 -18.52 -14.17 58.15
C LYS A 156 -18.61 -12.70 57.77
#